data_AF-Q9N5W0-F1
#
_entry.id   AF-Q9N5W0-F1
#
_cell.length_a   1.000
_cell.length_b   1.000
_cell.length_c   1.000
_cell.angle_alpha   90.00
_cell.angle_beta   90.00
_cell.angle_gamma   90.00
#
_symmetry.space_group_name_H-M   'P 1'
#
loop_
_entity.id
_entity.type
_entity.pdbx_description
1 polymer ?
#
loop_
_entity_poly.entity_id
_entity_poly.type
_entity_poly.pdbx_seq_one_letter_code
_entity_poly.pdbx_strand_id
1 'polypeptide(L)'
;MAPAKLYNELLPLKLSFEQLKQNGYPFWCSTSSQAVFAATANNKKDWAAPNDFYRKCSRCSKGFYLNPDGTANAQKCVYHHRAKWDPLTGKKHLPCCSAKPGPSTKGCLVEDRHVFSQSWEDTLWEFVVSPQAKGKDDHRSNKVFALDCELVHTLNGLEVARVSLVDMKGKVLLDTFALPVFEVISFNSTFSGVTEKDMESAISLEACRLQLFQLINSETLLVGHSLESDLKALRLVHHNVIDTAVLFSIVDPSRSYILKLSLQNLAKKYLCKDVQSEASGHSSIEDSHTCMELLATRHLLSVKL
;
A
#
# COMPACT_ATOMS: atom_id res chain seq x y z
N MET A 1 -13.15 -18.78 16.83
CA MET A 1 -11.85 -19.45 17.04
C MET A 1 -11.02 -18.63 18.03
N ALA A 2 -10.22 -19.25 18.90
CA ALA A 2 -9.30 -18.51 19.77
C ALA A 2 -8.16 -17.87 18.94
N PRO A 3 -7.66 -16.66 19.30
CA PRO A 3 -6.64 -15.95 18.49
C PRO A 3 -5.38 -16.77 18.18
N ALA A 4 -4.85 -17.52 19.17
CA ALA A 4 -3.65 -18.32 18.99
C ALA A 4 -3.85 -19.50 18.01
N LYS A 5 -5.04 -20.11 18.01
CA LYS A 5 -5.39 -21.16 17.05
C LYS A 5 -5.43 -20.61 15.63
N LEU A 6 -6.02 -19.43 15.46
CA LEU A 6 -6.12 -18.74 14.17
C LEU A 6 -4.74 -18.33 13.63
N TYR A 7 -3.86 -17.85 14.50
CA TYR A 7 -2.48 -17.56 14.13
C TYR A 7 -1.78 -18.80 13.55
N ASN A 8 -1.85 -19.93 14.24
CA ASN A 8 -1.23 -21.17 13.79
C ASN A 8 -1.82 -21.70 12.47
N GLU A 9 -3.14 -21.55 12.26
CA GLU A 9 -3.79 -21.95 11.01
C GLU A 9 -3.37 -21.08 9.81
N LEU A 10 -3.07 -19.80 10.04
CA LEU A 10 -2.68 -18.86 8.98
C LEU A 10 -1.17 -18.77 8.77
N LEU A 11 -0.36 -19.19 9.75
CA LEU A 11 1.09 -19.16 9.67
C LEU A 11 1.68 -19.79 8.39
N PRO A 12 1.14 -20.91 7.85
CA PRO A 12 1.63 -21.48 6.57
C PRO A 12 1.44 -20.57 5.35
N LEU A 13 0.58 -19.55 5.44
CA LEU A 13 0.34 -18.58 4.36
C LEU A 13 1.29 -17.38 4.40
N LYS A 14 2.10 -17.26 5.46
CA LYS A 14 3.11 -16.22 5.61
C LYS A 14 4.10 -16.27 4.43
N LEU A 15 4.47 -15.09 3.93
CA LEU A 15 5.53 -14.99 2.93
C LEU A 15 6.88 -15.44 3.49
N SER A 16 7.58 -16.29 2.73
CA SER A 16 8.99 -16.59 2.99
C SER A 16 9.87 -15.36 2.75
N PHE A 17 11.09 -15.37 3.30
CA PHE A 17 12.05 -14.30 3.06
C PHE A 17 12.37 -14.07 1.58
N GLU A 18 12.39 -15.14 0.78
CA GLU A 18 12.61 -15.02 -0.66
C GLU A 18 11.42 -14.35 -1.36
N GLN A 19 10.19 -14.71 -0.98
CA GLN A 19 8.99 -14.04 -1.49
C GLN A 19 8.95 -12.56 -1.07
N LEU A 20 9.34 -12.22 0.17
CA LEU A 20 9.44 -10.83 0.61
C LEU A 20 10.43 -10.03 -0.27
N LYS A 21 11.61 -10.59 -0.56
CA LYS A 21 12.60 -9.96 -1.46
C LYS A 21 12.04 -9.76 -2.87
N GLN A 22 11.47 -10.81 -3.46
CA GLN A 22 10.91 -10.77 -4.82
C GLN A 22 9.74 -9.80 -4.97
N ASN A 23 9.03 -9.52 -3.88
CA ASN A 23 7.91 -8.58 -3.84
C ASN A 23 8.29 -7.20 -3.31
N GLY A 24 9.59 -6.93 -3.10
CA GLY A 24 10.08 -5.59 -2.81
C GLY A 24 9.77 -5.09 -1.40
N TYR A 25 9.63 -5.98 -0.43
CA TYR A 25 9.49 -5.63 0.98
C TYR A 25 10.81 -5.06 1.56
N PRO A 26 10.72 -4.15 2.55
CA PRO A 26 11.90 -3.60 3.21
C PRO A 26 12.58 -4.63 4.11
N PHE A 27 13.91 -4.62 4.15
CA PHE A 27 14.75 -5.37 5.07
C PHE A 27 15.62 -4.42 5.87
N TRP A 28 16.04 -4.80 7.08
CA TRP A 28 16.96 -4.01 7.87
C TRP A 28 18.40 -4.46 7.66
N CYS A 29 19.30 -3.51 7.39
CA CYS A 29 20.74 -3.75 7.41
C CYS A 29 21.36 -3.19 8.69
N SER A 30 21.72 -4.05 9.63
CA SER A 30 22.30 -3.62 10.91
C SER A 30 23.67 -2.92 10.76
N THR A 31 24.45 -3.27 9.74
CA THR A 31 25.78 -2.67 9.52
C THR A 31 25.68 -1.21 9.11
N SER A 32 24.76 -0.90 8.19
CA SER A 32 24.54 0.47 7.71
C SER A 32 23.42 1.20 8.47
N SER A 33 22.73 0.54 9.41
CA SER A 33 21.61 1.11 10.18
C SER A 33 20.54 1.79 9.30
N GLN A 34 20.16 1.14 8.20
CA GLN A 34 19.14 1.64 7.27
C GLN A 34 18.37 0.48 6.64
N ALA A 35 17.23 0.80 6.02
CA ALA A 35 16.50 -0.15 5.20
C ALA A 35 17.26 -0.48 3.90
N VAL A 36 17.11 -1.71 3.45
CA VAL A 36 17.61 -2.20 2.16
C VAL A 36 16.51 -2.94 1.43
N PHE A 37 16.53 -2.85 0.10
CA PHE A 37 15.55 -3.48 -0.78
C PHE A 37 16.27 -4.35 -1.79
N ALA A 38 15.78 -5.57 -2.01
CA ALA A 38 16.21 -6.34 -3.17
C ALA A 38 15.74 -5.62 -4.43
N ALA A 39 16.64 -5.39 -5.39
CA ALA A 39 16.29 -4.78 -6.65
C ALA A 39 15.44 -5.75 -7.49
N THR A 40 14.23 -5.31 -7.85
CA THR A 40 13.27 -6.05 -8.69
C THR A 40 12.84 -5.17 -9.85
N ALA A 41 12.19 -5.76 -10.85
CA ALA A 41 11.62 -5.00 -11.97
C ALA A 41 10.60 -3.93 -11.50
N ASN A 42 9.94 -4.17 -10.36
CA ASN A 42 8.84 -3.34 -9.86
C ASN A 42 9.30 -2.20 -8.94
N ASN A 43 10.42 -2.35 -8.23
CA ASN A 43 10.88 -1.37 -7.22
C ASN A 43 12.23 -0.68 -7.56
N LYS A 44 12.86 -1.01 -8.69
CA LYS A 44 14.15 -0.41 -9.11
C LYS A 44 14.13 1.11 -9.35
N LYS A 45 12.96 1.74 -9.26
CA LYS A 45 12.78 3.19 -9.42
C LYS A 45 12.06 3.81 -8.21
N ASP A 46 11.99 3.10 -7.09
CA ASP A 46 11.33 3.59 -5.89
C ASP A 46 12.16 4.70 -5.21
N TRP A 47 13.47 4.68 -5.42
CA TRP A 47 14.42 5.58 -4.77
C TRP A 47 15.13 6.46 -5.81
N ALA A 48 15.26 7.75 -5.51
CA ALA A 48 16.00 8.73 -6.29
C ALA A 48 17.22 9.20 -5.47
N ALA A 49 18.37 9.31 -6.12
CA ALA A 49 19.53 9.93 -5.51
C ALA A 49 19.21 11.40 -5.14
N PRO A 50 19.83 11.98 -4.09
CA PRO A 50 19.51 13.32 -3.60
C PRO A 50 19.55 14.46 -4.64
N ASN A 51 20.33 14.29 -5.72
CA ASN A 51 20.47 15.28 -6.79
C ASN A 51 19.70 14.92 -8.07
N ASP A 52 18.94 13.82 -8.07
CA ASP A 52 18.06 13.45 -9.18
C ASP A 52 16.71 14.13 -8.98
N PHE A 53 16.47 15.23 -9.69
CA PHE A 53 15.21 15.97 -9.67
C PHE A 53 14.23 15.54 -10.77
N TYR A 54 14.61 14.59 -11.64
CA TYR A 54 13.73 14.12 -12.70
C TYR A 54 12.67 13.18 -12.13
N ARG A 55 11.41 13.38 -12.50
CA ARG A 55 10.29 12.54 -12.10
C ARG A 55 9.44 12.16 -13.30
N LYS A 56 8.77 11.01 -13.21
CA LYS A 56 7.70 10.61 -14.13
C LYS A 56 6.37 10.72 -13.40
N CYS A 57 5.44 11.47 -13.98
CA CYS A 57 4.16 11.71 -13.34
C CYS A 57 3.31 10.44 -13.25
N SER A 58 2.82 10.09 -12.05
CA SER A 58 1.98 8.89 -11.82
C SER A 58 0.59 8.99 -12.46
N ARG A 59 0.16 10.18 -12.87
CA ARG A 59 -1.13 10.44 -13.53
C ARG A 59 -0.99 10.45 -15.05
N CYS A 60 -0.33 11.47 -15.61
CA CYS A 60 -0.25 11.66 -17.06
C CYS A 60 0.96 10.97 -17.72
N SER A 61 1.82 10.28 -16.95
CA SER A 61 3.04 9.60 -17.43
C SER A 61 4.11 10.48 -18.08
N LYS A 62 3.95 11.82 -18.10
CA LYS A 62 4.95 12.75 -18.63
C LYS A 62 6.13 12.86 -17.66
N GLY A 63 7.34 13.03 -18.21
CA GLY A 63 8.52 13.41 -17.44
C GLY A 63 8.50 14.89 -17.10
N PHE A 64 8.96 15.25 -15.91
CA PHE A 64 9.10 16.63 -15.43
C PHE A 64 10.25 16.72 -14.42
N TYR A 65 10.67 17.92 -14.07
CA TYR A 65 11.74 18.17 -13.10
C TYR A 65 11.21 18.94 -11.90
N LEU A 66 11.58 18.55 -10.69
CA LEU A 66 11.40 19.41 -9.51
C LEU A 66 12.29 20.65 -9.62
N ASN A 67 12.00 21.68 -8.83
CA ASN A 67 12.87 22.85 -8.73
C ASN A 67 14.22 22.46 -8.10
N PRO A 68 15.31 23.23 -8.32
CA PRO A 68 16.63 22.92 -7.77
C PRO A 68 16.69 22.85 -6.23
N ASP A 69 15.71 23.46 -5.54
CA ASP A 69 15.55 23.41 -4.09
C ASP A 69 14.68 22.23 -3.61
N GLY A 70 14.27 21.34 -4.52
CA GLY A 70 13.42 20.19 -4.23
C GLY A 70 11.92 20.48 -4.20
N THR A 71 11.49 21.72 -4.38
CA THR A 71 10.06 22.09 -4.37
C THR A 71 9.33 21.69 -5.66
N ALA A 72 8.00 21.58 -5.59
CA ALA A 72 7.19 21.27 -6.75
C ALA A 72 7.18 22.43 -7.74
N ASN A 73 7.33 22.12 -9.03
CA ASN A 73 7.09 23.09 -10.08
C ASN A 73 5.57 23.29 -10.30
N ALA A 74 5.16 24.51 -10.66
CA ALA A 74 3.78 24.80 -11.03
C ALA A 74 3.57 24.43 -12.51
N GLN A 75 3.29 23.15 -12.78
CA GLN A 75 3.00 22.64 -14.13
C GLN A 75 1.68 21.87 -14.15
N LYS A 76 0.76 22.34 -15.00
CA LYS A 76 -0.56 21.72 -15.14
C LYS A 76 -0.46 20.27 -15.61
N CYS A 77 -1.02 19.36 -14.82
CA CYS A 77 -1.18 17.96 -15.16
C CYS A 77 -2.58 17.72 -15.74
N VAL A 78 -2.64 17.34 -17.03
CA VAL A 78 -3.89 16.96 -17.70
C VAL A 78 -3.90 15.45 -17.91
N TYR A 79 -4.89 14.75 -17.36
CA TYR A 79 -4.91 13.28 -17.32
C TYR A 79 -6.32 12.69 -17.29
N HIS A 80 -6.37 11.35 -17.41
CA HIS A 80 -7.53 10.53 -17.05
C HIS A 80 -7.12 9.58 -15.93
N HIS A 81 -8.08 9.19 -15.09
CA HIS A 81 -7.87 8.02 -14.24
C HIS A 81 -7.62 6.76 -15.08
N ARG A 82 -6.95 5.77 -14.49
CA ARG A 82 -6.63 4.51 -15.17
C ARG A 82 -7.92 3.86 -15.65
N ALA A 83 -7.93 3.47 -16.94
CA ALA A 83 -9.09 2.83 -17.53
C ALA A 83 -9.41 1.50 -16.81
N LYS A 84 -10.66 1.33 -16.40
CA LYS A 84 -11.16 0.11 -15.77
C LYS A 84 -11.69 -0.83 -16.86
N TRP A 85 -11.56 -2.14 -16.63
CA TRP A 85 -12.11 -3.15 -17.54
C TRP A 85 -13.53 -3.48 -17.10
N ASP A 86 -14.48 -3.40 -18.04
CA ASP A 86 -15.87 -3.75 -17.81
C ASP A 86 -16.13 -5.22 -18.21
N PRO A 87 -16.56 -6.08 -17.27
CA PRO A 87 -16.86 -7.48 -17.54
C PRO A 87 -18.03 -7.73 -18.48
N LEU A 88 -19.03 -6.84 -18.51
CA LEU A 88 -20.22 -7.03 -19.32
C LEU A 88 -19.95 -6.75 -20.80
N THR A 89 -19.15 -5.71 -21.06
CA THR A 89 -18.84 -5.28 -22.44
C THR A 89 -17.51 -5.82 -22.95
N GLY A 90 -16.66 -6.34 -22.07
CA GLY A 90 -15.29 -6.77 -22.38
C GLY A 90 -14.34 -5.62 -22.74
N LYS A 91 -14.77 -4.37 -22.57
CA LYS A 91 -14.06 -3.17 -23.01
C LYS A 91 -13.54 -2.38 -21.82
N LYS A 92 -12.49 -1.60 -22.07
CA LYS A 92 -12.03 -0.61 -21.10
C LYS A 92 -12.90 0.65 -21.18
N HIS A 93 -13.18 1.26 -20.03
CA HIS A 93 -13.81 2.57 -19.93
C HIS A 93 -12.99 3.47 -19.01
N LEU A 94 -13.12 4.79 -19.18
CA LEU A 94 -12.52 5.76 -18.28
C LEU A 94 -13.52 6.04 -17.16
N PRO A 95 -13.15 5.91 -15.87
CA PRO A 95 -14.09 6.17 -14.79
C PRO A 95 -14.35 7.68 -14.57
N CYS A 96 -13.48 8.55 -15.09
CA CYS A 96 -13.59 10.01 -14.92
C CYS A 96 -14.47 10.70 -15.96
N CYS A 97 -14.74 10.07 -17.12
CA CYS A 97 -15.58 10.66 -18.16
C CYS A 97 -16.03 9.60 -19.18
N SER A 98 -16.97 9.97 -20.05
CA SER A 98 -17.51 9.07 -21.10
C SER A 98 -16.62 8.92 -22.34
N ALA A 99 -15.40 9.48 -22.34
CA ALA A 99 -14.50 9.36 -23.48
C ALA A 99 -13.96 7.93 -23.62
N LYS A 100 -13.69 7.51 -24.87
CA LYS A 100 -13.07 6.20 -25.13
C LYS A 100 -11.59 6.21 -24.71
N PRO A 101 -11.10 5.23 -23.93
CA PRO A 101 -9.68 5.13 -23.61
C PRO A 101 -8.84 4.96 -24.87
N GLY A 102 -7.73 5.70 -24.97
CA GLY A 102 -6.83 5.61 -26.10
C GLY A 102 -5.63 6.56 -25.96
N PRO A 103 -4.53 6.32 -26.71
CA PRO A 103 -3.31 7.12 -26.62
C PRO A 103 -3.49 8.56 -27.09
N SER A 104 -4.46 8.82 -27.97
CA SER A 104 -4.81 10.16 -28.46
C SER A 104 -5.92 10.85 -27.65
N THR A 105 -6.52 10.16 -26.67
CA THR A 105 -7.60 10.72 -25.85
C THR A 105 -7.03 11.73 -24.87
N LYS A 106 -7.30 13.02 -25.09
CA LYS A 106 -6.89 14.10 -24.17
C LYS A 106 -7.53 13.92 -22.80
N GLY A 107 -6.76 14.14 -21.74
CA GLY A 107 -7.23 14.07 -20.35
C GLY A 107 -8.41 15.00 -20.06
N CYS A 108 -9.32 14.59 -19.18
CA CYS A 108 -10.46 15.40 -18.74
C CYS A 108 -10.27 16.03 -17.35
N LEU A 109 -9.30 15.55 -16.58
CA LEU A 109 -8.94 16.10 -15.28
C LEU A 109 -7.74 17.02 -15.44
N VAL A 110 -7.75 18.12 -14.70
CA VAL A 110 -6.68 19.13 -14.71
C VAL A 110 -6.31 19.45 -13.28
N GLU A 111 -5.03 19.37 -12.97
CA GLU A 111 -4.45 19.68 -11.66
C GLU A 111 -3.29 20.64 -11.87
N ASP A 112 -2.98 21.48 -10.90
CA ASP A 112 -1.93 22.50 -11.05
C ASP A 112 -0.50 21.94 -10.93
N ARG A 113 -0.37 20.68 -10.47
CA ARG A 113 0.92 20.02 -10.26
C ARG A 113 0.91 18.58 -10.76
N HIS A 114 2.08 18.12 -11.20
CA HIS A 114 2.34 16.70 -11.43
C HIS A 114 2.63 15.99 -10.10
N VAL A 115 2.17 14.74 -9.97
CA VAL A 115 2.44 13.88 -8.81
C VAL A 115 3.34 12.70 -9.19
N PHE A 116 4.07 12.14 -8.23
CA PHE A 116 5.00 11.03 -8.43
C PHE A 116 5.04 10.13 -7.18
N SER A 117 5.63 8.93 -7.31
CA SER A 117 5.68 7.93 -6.24
C SER A 117 7.10 7.61 -5.76
N GLN A 118 8.13 8.07 -6.48
CA GLN A 118 9.54 7.85 -6.14
C GLN A 118 9.94 8.74 -4.95
N SER A 119 10.59 8.14 -3.96
CA SER A 119 11.13 8.81 -2.77
C SER A 119 12.63 9.05 -2.89
N TRP A 120 13.19 9.93 -2.07
CA TRP A 120 14.62 10.15 -1.92
C TRP A 120 15.28 8.98 -1.20
N GLU A 121 16.49 8.62 -1.63
CA GLU A 121 17.32 7.56 -0.99
C GLU A 121 17.58 7.84 0.49
N ASP A 122 17.65 9.12 0.90
CA ASP A 122 17.84 9.50 2.31
C ASP A 122 16.71 8.99 3.22
N THR A 123 15.52 8.72 2.66
CA THR A 123 14.40 8.12 3.40
C THR A 123 14.74 6.73 3.95
N LEU A 124 15.70 6.02 3.36
CA LEU A 124 16.11 4.67 3.79
C LEU A 124 16.64 4.66 5.23
N TRP A 125 17.22 5.78 5.68
CA TRP A 125 17.74 5.97 7.05
C TRP A 125 16.63 6.17 8.09
N GLU A 126 15.43 6.52 7.65
CA GLU A 126 14.30 6.81 8.53
C GLU A 126 13.43 5.58 8.83
N PHE A 127 13.75 4.45 8.20
CA PHE A 127 13.08 3.20 8.47
C PHE A 127 13.38 2.71 9.88
N VAL A 128 12.39 2.07 10.50
CA VAL A 128 12.53 1.41 11.80
C VAL A 128 12.11 -0.05 11.70
N VAL A 129 12.58 -0.88 12.62
CA VAL A 129 12.17 -2.28 12.70
C VAL A 129 11.04 -2.41 13.72
N SER A 130 10.05 -3.27 13.41
CA SER A 130 9.02 -3.63 14.39
C SER A 130 9.66 -4.09 15.71
N PRO A 131 9.12 -3.69 16.88
CA PRO A 131 9.71 -4.03 18.16
C PRO A 131 9.72 -5.54 18.37
N GLN A 132 10.74 -6.06 19.03
CA GLN A 132 10.76 -7.46 19.45
C GLN A 132 9.71 -7.73 20.54
N ALA A 133 9.30 -8.99 20.67
CA ALA A 133 8.50 -9.43 21.80
C ALA A 133 9.27 -9.21 23.11
N LYS A 134 8.59 -8.70 24.15
CA LYS A 134 9.18 -8.46 25.48
C LYS A 134 9.36 -9.75 26.29
N GLY A 135 8.81 -10.86 25.81
CA GLY A 135 8.83 -12.17 26.47
C GLY A 135 7.76 -13.09 25.86
N LYS A 136 7.66 -14.31 26.39
CA LYS A 136 6.71 -15.32 25.89
C LYS A 136 5.24 -14.92 26.02
N ASP A 137 4.93 -14.11 27.03
CA ASP A 137 3.57 -13.67 27.36
C ASP A 137 3.26 -12.26 26.82
N ASP A 138 4.05 -11.75 25.89
CA ASP A 138 3.77 -10.46 25.25
C ASP A 138 2.42 -10.50 24.54
N HIS A 139 1.50 -9.63 24.96
CA HIS A 139 0.13 -9.61 24.47
C HIS A 139 0.01 -9.31 22.97
N ARG A 140 1.07 -8.81 22.33
CA ARG A 140 1.13 -8.49 20.89
C ARG A 140 1.53 -9.70 20.04
N SER A 141 2.18 -10.69 20.66
CA SER A 141 2.65 -11.90 19.98
C SER A 141 1.50 -12.83 19.56
N ASN A 142 1.72 -13.57 18.47
CA ASN A 142 0.78 -14.55 17.93
C ASN A 142 -0.63 -13.98 17.68
N LYS A 143 -0.69 -12.70 17.30
CA LYS A 143 -1.89 -12.01 16.84
C LYS A 143 -1.92 -11.99 15.33
N VAL A 144 -3.12 -11.89 14.77
CA VAL A 144 -3.32 -11.68 13.33
C VAL A 144 -4.17 -10.44 13.18
N PHE A 145 -3.65 -9.45 12.47
CA PHE A 145 -4.33 -8.18 12.22
C PHE A 145 -4.22 -7.82 10.75
N ALA A 146 -5.28 -7.23 10.20
CA ALA A 146 -5.20 -6.61 8.87
C ALA A 146 -4.80 -5.15 9.01
N LEU A 147 -3.87 -4.73 8.15
CA LEU A 147 -3.31 -3.39 8.10
C LEU A 147 -3.54 -2.84 6.69
N ASP A 148 -3.98 -1.60 6.62
CA ASP A 148 -4.08 -0.84 5.37
C ASP A 148 -3.80 0.64 5.65
N CYS A 149 -3.18 1.32 4.69
CA CYS A 149 -2.82 2.73 4.77
C CYS A 149 -3.37 3.51 3.58
N GLU A 150 -3.94 4.68 3.87
CA GLU A 150 -4.25 5.65 2.83
C GLU A 150 -3.03 6.52 2.57
N LEU A 151 -2.63 6.62 1.30
CA LEU A 151 -1.41 7.30 0.89
C LEU A 151 -1.71 8.59 0.11
N VAL A 152 -0.87 9.59 0.32
CA VAL A 152 -0.92 10.89 -0.37
C VAL A 152 0.37 11.14 -1.13
N HIS A 153 0.32 12.00 -2.15
CA HIS A 153 1.51 12.39 -2.91
C HIS A 153 2.18 13.60 -2.26
N THR A 154 3.48 13.50 -2.00
CA THR A 154 4.33 14.54 -1.41
C THR A 154 5.57 14.81 -2.27
N LEU A 155 6.40 15.77 -1.86
CA LEU A 155 7.73 16.01 -2.46
C LEU A 155 8.72 14.86 -2.26
N ASN A 156 8.33 13.82 -1.51
CA ASN A 156 9.11 12.60 -1.31
C ASN A 156 8.35 11.34 -1.79
N GLY A 157 7.50 11.47 -2.81
CA GLY A 157 6.76 10.34 -3.37
C GLY A 157 5.45 10.07 -2.63
N LEU A 158 5.15 8.80 -2.35
CA LEU A 158 3.95 8.43 -1.59
C LEU A 158 4.27 8.37 -0.09
N GLU A 159 3.50 9.08 0.72
CA GLU A 159 3.59 9.03 2.17
C GLU A 159 2.23 8.68 2.79
N VAL A 160 2.29 8.06 3.97
CA VAL A 160 1.09 7.66 4.70
C VAL A 160 0.37 8.88 5.26
N ALA A 161 -0.94 8.90 5.11
CA ALA A 161 -1.81 9.93 5.70
C ALA A 161 -2.88 9.36 6.62
N ARG A 162 -3.23 8.07 6.50
CA ARG A 162 -4.10 7.36 7.44
C ARG A 162 -3.61 5.93 7.61
N VAL A 163 -3.73 5.39 8.82
CA VAL A 163 -3.39 4.00 9.14
C VAL A 163 -4.55 3.36 9.86
N SER A 164 -5.03 2.24 9.34
CA SER A 164 -6.06 1.44 9.99
C SER A 164 -5.56 0.03 10.27
N LEU A 165 -5.80 -0.43 11.50
CA LEU A 165 -5.50 -1.79 11.95
C LEU A 165 -6.78 -2.42 12.48
N VAL A 166 -7.17 -3.56 11.91
CA VAL A 166 -8.38 -4.29 12.32
C VAL A 166 -8.04 -5.70 12.74
N ASP A 167 -8.82 -6.22 13.70
CA ASP A 167 -8.73 -7.63 14.07
C ASP A 167 -9.54 -8.54 13.13
N MET A 168 -9.39 -9.84 13.34
CA MET A 168 -10.01 -10.89 12.54
C MET A 168 -11.55 -10.95 12.66
N LYS A 169 -12.12 -10.26 13.65
CA LYS A 169 -13.57 -10.10 13.81
C LYS A 169 -14.06 -8.79 13.20
N GLY A 170 -13.15 -8.01 12.60
CA GLY A 170 -13.48 -6.72 12.03
C GLY A 170 -13.56 -5.60 13.06
N LYS A 171 -13.01 -5.80 14.27
CA LYS A 171 -12.92 -4.71 15.24
C LYS A 171 -11.76 -3.81 14.86
N VAL A 172 -12.04 -2.53 14.70
CA VAL A 172 -11.01 -1.49 14.53
C VAL A 172 -10.21 -1.36 15.84
N LEU A 173 -8.90 -1.58 15.75
CA LEU A 173 -7.95 -1.47 16.87
C LEU A 173 -7.17 -0.17 16.83
N LEU A 174 -6.88 0.32 15.62
CA LEU A 174 -6.25 1.60 15.35
C LEU A 174 -6.90 2.19 14.10
N ASP A 175 -7.20 3.47 14.13
CA ASP A 175 -7.60 4.26 12.96
C ASP A 175 -7.17 5.70 13.21
N THR A 176 -6.08 6.13 12.58
CA THR A 176 -5.46 7.42 12.89
C THR A 176 -4.90 8.09 11.65
N PHE A 177 -4.98 9.43 11.61
CA PHE A 177 -4.34 10.22 10.57
C PHE A 177 -2.89 10.52 10.95
N ALA A 178 -1.99 10.34 9.99
CA ALA A 178 -0.57 10.63 10.13
C ALA A 178 -0.20 11.83 9.26
N LEU A 179 0.58 12.76 9.80
CA LEU A 179 1.14 13.87 9.05
C LEU A 179 2.26 13.35 8.15
N PRO A 180 2.17 13.57 6.83
CA PRO A 180 3.29 13.32 5.92
C PRO A 180 4.50 14.18 6.32
N VAL A 181 5.70 13.65 6.13
CA VAL A 181 6.93 14.37 6.53
C VAL A 181 7.25 15.50 5.56
N PHE A 182 6.93 15.31 4.27
CA PHE A 182 7.16 16.29 3.22
C PHE A 182 5.86 16.98 2.80
N GLU A 183 5.99 18.15 2.17
CA GLU A 183 4.85 18.93 1.66
C GLU A 183 3.95 18.06 0.76
N VAL A 184 2.65 18.06 1.08
CA VAL A 184 1.63 17.37 0.29
C VAL A 184 1.41 18.11 -1.02
N ILE A 185 1.66 17.42 -2.13
CA ILE A 185 1.35 17.91 -3.48
C ILE A 185 -0.11 17.63 -3.83
N SER A 186 -0.64 16.49 -3.36
CA SER A 186 -2.02 16.08 -3.61
C SER A 186 -2.45 15.00 -2.62
N PHE A 187 -3.58 15.25 -1.94
CA PHE A 187 -4.24 14.27 -1.07
C PHE A 187 -4.78 13.05 -1.81
N ASN A 188 -4.99 13.14 -3.14
CA ASN A 188 -5.50 12.01 -3.92
C ASN A 188 -6.85 11.47 -3.40
N SER A 189 -7.70 12.37 -2.88
CA SER A 189 -8.89 12.06 -2.09
C SER A 189 -9.89 11.11 -2.76
N THR A 190 -9.99 11.13 -4.10
CA THR A 190 -10.82 10.18 -4.87
C THR A 190 -10.39 8.72 -4.68
N PHE A 191 -9.16 8.48 -4.22
CA PHE A 191 -8.64 7.17 -3.87
C PHE A 191 -8.39 7.05 -2.38
N SER A 192 -7.73 8.03 -1.75
CA SER A 192 -7.32 7.93 -0.34
C SER A 192 -8.45 8.20 0.67
N GLY A 193 -9.51 8.89 0.25
CA GLY A 193 -10.52 9.44 1.16
C GLY A 193 -10.02 10.49 2.15
N VAL A 194 -8.73 10.86 2.10
CA VAL A 194 -8.10 11.85 2.98
C VAL A 194 -8.28 13.26 2.41
N THR A 195 -8.55 14.20 3.30
CA THR A 195 -8.70 15.63 3.00
C THR A 195 -7.68 16.47 3.78
N GLU A 196 -7.51 17.73 3.37
CA GLU A 196 -6.67 18.69 4.08
C GLU A 196 -7.12 18.90 5.54
N LYS A 197 -8.43 18.89 5.78
CA LYS A 197 -9.02 19.04 7.12
C LYS A 197 -8.61 17.89 8.05
N ASP A 198 -8.46 16.68 7.53
CA ASP A 198 -8.05 15.53 8.35
C ASP A 198 -6.65 15.73 8.94
N MET A 199 -5.79 16.51 8.25
CA MET A 199 -4.44 16.83 8.71
C MET A 199 -4.41 17.74 9.94
N GLU A 200 -5.49 18.49 10.22
CA GLU A 200 -5.59 19.31 11.43
C GLU A 200 -5.54 18.47 12.71
N SER A 201 -6.00 17.21 12.63
CA SER A 201 -6.03 16.26 13.74
C SER A 201 -4.94 15.19 13.67
N ALA A 202 -4.10 15.22 12.64
CA ALA A 202 -3.12 14.19 12.37
C ALA A 202 -1.92 14.26 13.32
N ILE A 203 -1.37 13.10 13.66
CA ILE A 203 -0.18 12.95 14.51
C ILE A 203 1.07 12.74 13.66
N SER A 204 2.27 12.92 14.22
CA SER A 204 3.50 12.63 13.47
C SER A 204 3.60 11.15 13.08
N LEU A 205 4.31 10.85 11.97
CA LEU A 205 4.60 9.47 11.58
C LEU A 205 5.26 8.65 12.70
N GLU A 206 6.13 9.27 13.50
CA GLU A 206 6.71 8.65 14.68
C GLU A 206 5.66 8.28 15.73
N ALA A 207 4.78 9.23 16.10
CA ALA A 207 3.70 8.97 17.06
C ALA A 207 2.74 7.88 16.54
N CYS A 208 2.43 7.88 15.25
CA CYS A 208 1.63 6.85 14.60
C CYS A 208 2.27 5.46 14.72
N ARG A 209 3.58 5.35 14.43
CA ARG A 209 4.34 4.09 14.62
C ARG A 209 4.34 3.65 16.08
N LEU A 210 4.50 4.57 17.03
CA LEU A 210 4.46 4.26 18.45
C LEU A 210 3.09 3.71 18.88
N GLN A 211 1.98 4.28 18.40
CA GLN A 211 0.65 3.71 18.64
C GLN A 211 0.50 2.32 18.02
N LEU A 212 0.96 2.14 16.78
CA LEU A 212 0.96 0.83 16.14
C LEU A 212 1.78 -0.20 16.93
N PHE A 213 2.94 0.17 17.46
CA PHE A 213 3.84 -0.67 18.26
C PHE A 213 3.29 -1.05 19.64
N GLN A 214 2.28 -0.34 20.14
CA GLN A 214 1.53 -0.79 21.32
C GLN A 214 0.66 -2.02 21.01
N LEU A 215 0.28 -2.21 19.74
CA LEU A 215 -0.60 -3.29 19.28
C LEU A 215 0.18 -4.44 18.64
N ILE A 216 1.29 -4.14 17.95
CA ILE A 216 2.06 -5.10 17.17
C ILE A 216 3.51 -5.26 17.64
N ASN A 217 4.10 -6.41 17.36
CA ASN A 217 5.53 -6.69 17.48
C ASN A 217 6.00 -7.55 16.30
N SER A 218 7.27 -7.98 16.30
CA SER A 218 7.86 -8.81 15.24
C SER A 218 7.20 -10.19 15.04
N GLU A 219 6.41 -10.65 16.01
CA GLU A 219 5.67 -11.92 16.01
C GLU A 219 4.17 -11.75 15.69
N THR A 220 3.68 -10.52 15.56
CA THR A 220 2.32 -10.26 15.05
C THR A 220 2.28 -10.57 13.56
N LEU A 221 1.26 -11.28 13.08
CA LEU A 221 1.06 -11.58 11.66
C LEU A 221 0.22 -10.47 11.03
N LEU A 222 0.81 -9.66 10.17
CA LEU A 222 0.11 -8.61 9.43
C LEU A 222 -0.46 -9.15 8.12
N VAL A 223 -1.72 -8.85 7.86
CA VAL A 223 -2.43 -9.21 6.63
C VAL A 223 -2.73 -7.94 5.84
N GLY A 224 -2.56 -7.97 4.51
CA GLY A 224 -2.96 -6.85 3.66
C GLY A 224 -2.98 -7.20 2.17
N HIS A 225 -3.04 -6.18 1.32
CA HIS A 225 -3.01 -6.32 -0.13
C HIS A 225 -1.95 -5.41 -0.76
N SER A 226 -0.87 -6.00 -1.27
CA SER A 226 0.34 -5.25 -1.69
C SER A 226 0.94 -4.44 -0.52
N LEU A 227 1.02 -5.09 0.65
CA LEU A 227 1.40 -4.49 1.93
C LEU A 227 2.84 -3.95 1.92
N GLU A 228 3.65 -4.26 0.89
CA GLU A 228 4.94 -3.61 0.70
C GLU A 228 4.82 -2.09 0.54
N SER A 229 3.72 -1.60 -0.05
CA SER A 229 3.50 -0.17 -0.26
C SER A 229 3.23 0.53 1.07
N ASP A 230 2.36 -0.06 1.89
CA ASP A 230 2.03 0.40 3.24
C ASP A 230 3.26 0.43 4.14
N LEU A 231 4.04 -0.66 4.16
CA LEU A 231 5.24 -0.75 4.99
C LEU A 231 6.35 0.21 4.54
N LYS A 232 6.46 0.53 3.24
CA LYS A 232 7.35 1.58 2.75
C LYS A 232 6.89 2.96 3.21
N ALA A 233 5.60 3.27 3.08
CA ALA A 233 5.04 4.55 3.49
C ALA A 233 5.12 4.76 5.01
N LEU A 234 4.93 3.70 5.80
CA LEU A 234 5.15 3.68 7.24
C LEU A 234 6.64 3.73 7.63
N ARG A 235 7.56 3.57 6.67
CA ARG A 235 9.00 3.44 6.92
C ARG A 235 9.28 2.34 7.96
N LEU A 236 8.67 1.17 7.76
CA LEU A 236 8.64 0.08 8.73
C LEU A 236 9.12 -1.25 8.12
N VAL A 237 10.12 -1.85 8.74
CA VAL A 237 10.55 -3.22 8.47
C VAL A 237 9.72 -4.18 9.34
N HIS A 238 8.89 -4.98 8.68
CA HIS A 238 8.10 -6.04 9.31
C HIS A 238 8.06 -7.28 8.38
N HIS A 239 8.51 -8.44 8.87
CA HIS A 239 8.66 -9.63 8.04
C HIS A 239 7.54 -10.68 8.24
N ASN A 240 6.68 -10.52 9.24
CA ASN A 240 5.63 -11.49 9.52
C ASN A 240 4.35 -11.11 8.77
N VAL A 241 4.39 -11.26 7.44
CA VAL A 241 3.37 -10.75 6.52
C VAL A 241 2.66 -11.86 5.77
N ILE A 242 1.34 -11.72 5.63
CA ILE A 242 0.50 -12.38 4.63
C ILE A 242 -0.01 -11.32 3.65
N ASP A 243 0.31 -11.48 2.38
CA ASP A 243 -0.11 -10.55 1.33
C ASP A 243 -1.08 -11.23 0.36
N THR A 244 -2.32 -10.76 0.34
CA THR A 244 -3.37 -11.29 -0.53
C THR A 244 -3.08 -11.06 -2.01
N ALA A 245 -2.38 -9.98 -2.39
CA ALA A 245 -1.99 -9.74 -3.78
C ALA A 245 -0.98 -10.79 -4.28
N VAL A 246 -0.08 -11.24 -3.39
CA VAL A 246 0.89 -12.29 -3.68
C VAL A 246 0.23 -13.67 -3.65
N LEU A 247 -0.57 -13.98 -2.62
CA LEU A 247 -1.22 -15.28 -2.45
C LEU A 247 -2.16 -15.64 -3.60
N PHE A 248 -2.88 -14.65 -4.12
CA PHE A 248 -3.82 -14.81 -5.23
C PHE A 248 -3.23 -14.41 -6.59
N SER A 249 -1.91 -14.18 -6.64
CA SER A 249 -1.25 -13.86 -7.90
C SER A 249 -1.39 -15.02 -8.89
N ILE A 250 -1.55 -14.66 -10.16
CA ILE A 250 -1.62 -15.62 -11.25
C ILE A 250 -0.23 -15.69 -11.88
N VAL A 251 0.40 -16.86 -11.78
CA VAL A 251 1.64 -17.15 -12.51
C VAL A 251 1.24 -17.58 -13.90
N ASP A 252 1.63 -16.81 -14.92
CA ASP A 252 1.53 -17.23 -16.32
C ASP A 252 2.87 -17.84 -16.75
N PRO A 253 2.97 -19.18 -16.87
CA PRO A 253 4.22 -19.85 -17.25
C PRO A 253 4.70 -19.46 -18.65
N SER A 254 3.81 -18.96 -19.51
CA SER A 254 4.13 -18.59 -20.89
C SER A 254 4.71 -17.18 -21.04
N ARG A 255 4.53 -16.31 -20.02
CA ARG A 255 4.91 -14.89 -20.08
C ARG A 255 5.99 -14.49 -19.07
N SER A 256 6.47 -15.42 -18.24
CA SER A 256 7.45 -15.17 -17.17
C SER A 256 7.10 -13.95 -16.31
N TYR A 257 5.80 -13.72 -16.11
CA TYR A 257 5.27 -12.58 -15.36
C TYR A 257 4.22 -13.04 -14.35
N ILE A 258 4.30 -12.47 -13.15
CA ILE A 258 3.35 -12.70 -12.07
C ILE A 258 2.33 -11.57 -12.09
N LEU A 259 1.07 -11.90 -12.37
CA LEU A 259 -0.03 -10.94 -12.36
C LEU A 259 -0.64 -10.85 -10.97
N LYS A 260 -0.41 -9.75 -10.27
CA LYS A 260 -1.18 -9.36 -9.06
C LYS A 260 -2.47 -8.67 -9.49
N LEU A 261 -3.61 -9.20 -9.07
CA LEU A 261 -4.92 -8.57 -9.27
C LEU A 261 -5.18 -7.57 -8.15
N SER A 262 -5.90 -6.47 -8.44
CA SER A 262 -6.33 -5.53 -7.41
C SER A 262 -7.30 -6.18 -6.41
N LEU A 263 -7.37 -5.61 -5.21
CA LEU A 263 -8.31 -6.06 -4.17
C LEU A 263 -9.76 -6.09 -4.68
N GLN A 264 -10.21 -5.05 -5.39
CA GLN A 264 -11.52 -5.00 -6.05
C GLN A 264 -11.76 -6.20 -6.98
N ASN A 265 -10.78 -6.58 -7.79
CA ASN A 265 -10.91 -7.72 -8.70
C ASN A 265 -10.93 -9.06 -7.94
N LEU A 266 -10.15 -9.19 -6.87
CA LEU A 266 -10.17 -10.38 -6.02
C LEU A 266 -11.50 -10.50 -5.28
N ALA A 267 -11.99 -9.43 -4.68
CA ALA A 267 -13.28 -9.38 -3.99
C ALA A 267 -14.42 -9.75 -4.94
N LYS A 268 -14.44 -9.19 -6.15
CA LYS A 268 -15.46 -9.54 -7.15
C LYS A 268 -15.40 -11.00 -7.54
N LYS A 269 -14.20 -11.54 -7.77
CA LYS A 269 -13.99 -12.91 -8.24
C LYS A 269 -14.28 -13.98 -7.19
N TYR A 270 -13.85 -13.76 -5.95
CA TYR A 270 -13.87 -14.80 -4.91
C TYR A 270 -14.96 -14.60 -3.86
N LEU A 271 -15.44 -13.36 -3.67
CA LEU A 271 -16.44 -13.03 -2.65
C LEU A 271 -17.77 -12.56 -3.27
N CYS A 272 -17.82 -12.35 -4.59
CA CYS A 272 -18.96 -11.75 -5.29
C CYS A 272 -19.36 -10.37 -4.72
N LYS A 273 -18.38 -9.60 -4.23
CA LYS A 273 -18.58 -8.27 -3.64
C LYS A 273 -18.00 -7.16 -4.53
N ASP A 274 -18.67 -6.02 -4.55
CA ASP A 274 -18.14 -4.77 -5.07
C ASP A 274 -17.63 -3.95 -3.88
N VAL A 275 -16.33 -3.69 -3.84
CA VAL A 275 -15.63 -2.89 -2.81
C VAL A 275 -14.97 -1.69 -3.48
N GLN A 276 -14.54 -0.68 -2.71
CA GLN A 276 -13.92 0.55 -3.26
C GLN A 276 -14.79 1.21 -4.35
N SER A 277 -16.10 1.22 -4.12
CA SER A 277 -17.10 1.71 -5.08
C SER A 277 -17.63 3.10 -4.74
N GLU A 278 -17.29 3.63 -3.56
CA GLU A 278 -17.75 4.93 -3.10
C GLU A 278 -17.00 6.08 -3.79
N ALA A 279 -17.69 7.20 -4.02
CA ALA A 279 -17.10 8.40 -4.58
C ALA A 279 -16.21 9.15 -3.58
N SER A 280 -16.37 8.88 -2.28
CA SER A 280 -15.65 9.46 -1.15
C SER A 280 -14.18 9.02 -1.07
N GLY A 281 -13.75 8.05 -1.88
CA GLY A 281 -12.44 7.41 -1.76
C GLY A 281 -12.56 6.01 -1.17
N HIS A 282 -11.42 5.37 -0.98
CA HIS A 282 -11.33 4.06 -0.36
C HIS A 282 -11.46 4.18 1.16
N SER A 283 -11.77 3.04 1.77
CA SER A 283 -11.80 2.90 3.21
C SER A 283 -10.83 1.79 3.57
N SER A 284 -9.68 2.17 4.12
CA SER A 284 -8.69 1.25 4.71
C SER A 284 -9.28 0.21 5.66
N ILE A 285 -10.38 0.53 6.34
CA ILE A 285 -11.16 -0.45 7.13
C ILE A 285 -11.84 -1.47 6.20
N GLU A 286 -12.61 -1.04 5.20
CA GLU A 286 -13.25 -1.96 4.22
C GLU A 286 -12.22 -2.86 3.54
N ASP A 287 -11.08 -2.29 3.14
CA ASP A 287 -10.02 -2.99 2.44
C ASP A 287 -9.36 -4.04 3.34
N SER A 288 -9.04 -3.67 4.58
CA SER A 288 -8.52 -4.59 5.60
C SER A 288 -9.48 -5.77 5.85
N HIS A 289 -10.78 -5.49 5.99
CA HIS A 289 -11.80 -6.53 6.14
C HIS A 289 -11.88 -7.45 4.92
N THR A 290 -11.79 -6.90 3.72
CA THR A 290 -11.86 -7.66 2.47
C THR A 290 -10.68 -8.63 2.33
N CYS A 291 -9.47 -8.21 2.70
CA CYS A 291 -8.31 -9.10 2.77
C CYS A 291 -8.57 -10.29 3.68
N MET A 292 -9.23 -10.05 4.80
CA MET A 292 -9.54 -11.09 5.77
C MET A 292 -10.52 -12.13 5.24
N GLU A 293 -11.58 -11.69 4.57
CA GLU A 293 -12.55 -12.58 3.93
C GLU A 293 -11.94 -13.41 2.79
N LEU A 294 -11.01 -12.83 2.03
CA LEU A 294 -10.26 -13.55 1.01
C LEU A 294 -9.43 -14.69 1.61
N LEU A 295 -8.73 -14.46 2.73
CA LEU A 295 -7.99 -15.51 3.42
C LEU A 295 -8.88 -16.64 3.90
N ALA A 296 -10.03 -16.32 4.49
CA ALA A 296 -11.00 -17.33 4.94
C ALA A 296 -11.49 -18.19 3.76
N THR A 297 -11.78 -17.57 2.62
CA THR A 297 -12.19 -18.27 1.40
C THR A 297 -11.09 -19.19 0.87
N ARG A 298 -9.82 -18.73 0.85
CA ARG A 298 -8.69 -19.56 0.41
C ARG A 298 -8.49 -20.78 1.29
N HIS A 299 -8.58 -20.60 2.61
CA HIS A 299 -8.43 -21.71 3.56
C HIS A 299 -9.49 -22.80 3.29
N LEU A 300 -10.74 -22.41 3.02
CA LEU A 300 -11.80 -23.34 2.63
C LEU A 300 -11.56 -24.04 1.29
N LEU A 301 -10.88 -23.39 0.35
CA LEU A 301 -10.50 -23.99 -0.94
C LEU A 301 -9.32 -24.97 -0.81
N SER A 302 -8.36 -24.70 0.09
CA SER A 302 -7.21 -25.58 0.34
C SER A 302 -7.55 -26.82 1.17
N VAL A 303 -8.65 -26.81 1.92
CA VAL A 303 -9.13 -27.96 2.73
C VAL A 303 -10.07 -28.89 1.93
N LYS A 304 -10.57 -28.46 0.77
CA LYS A 304 -11.46 -29.24 -0.12
C LYS A 304 -10.74 -30.01 -1.23
N LEU A 305 -9.40 -29.99 -1.26
CA LEU A 305 -8.53 -30.79 -2.12
C LEU A 305 -7.71 -31.75 -1.26
#